data_AF-A0A8K0U2S3-F1
#
_entry.id   AF-A0A8K0U2S3-F1
#
_cell.length_a   1.000
_cell.length_b   1.000
_cell.length_c   1.000
_cell.angle_alpha   90.00
_cell.angle_beta   90.00
_cell.angle_gamma   90.00
#
_symmetry.space_group_name_H-M   'P 1'
#
loop_
_entity.id
_entity.type
_entity.pdbx_description
1 polymer ?
#
loop_
_entity_poly.entity_id
_entity_poly.type
_entity_poly.pdbx_seq_one_letter_code
_entity_poly.pdbx_strand_id
1 'polypeptide(L)'
;MSQETVDLNCIGWDVHIVSAISFQENIRLALLRNGVIRAVTRVLPFIISQNTSIANRPLAARCIVNASAFLNTRLEDLDGVPLVIEAIDSDVIPSLMKCEPLLPYADHATARDQPITLLGSVLARYTIYRSVLRPTLLSMDAVEASRMELNLIKDGQLHQAWIRLKEVVAERRRLLGHDIADGYHIQSCQNHKCGRAGEIGSFKRCGGCLHTFYCSKACQRDDWRDGKHHLYCNGVHRRYLRTDGQMAGLRQKDIRFLDQVIIAELRKHTARINAHHLKTNVVEFNFVGQNVDTIFDSRRVKPAPFGIKCSCEKFAHEMWNRMIEKAKEAPEPLILARTYIPGGMSRKVLLRALPLRCVLEDVSRTYYREDKNSLTFPSHLSLAYTCCGRNSLEKETTTGKKRLL
;
A
#
# COMPACT_ATOMS: atom_id res chain seq x y z
N MET A 1 -36.03 32.65 -4.39
CA MET A 1 -36.03 31.24 -4.84
C MET A 1 -35.90 30.40 -3.59
N SER A 2 -36.97 29.70 -3.20
CA SER A 2 -36.96 28.78 -2.06
C SER A 2 -35.90 27.71 -2.30
N GLN A 3 -34.92 27.61 -1.42
CA GLN A 3 -33.89 26.59 -1.45
C GLN A 3 -34.62 25.24 -1.28
N GLU A 4 -34.72 24.45 -2.35
CA GLU A 4 -35.33 23.11 -2.29
C GLU A 4 -34.68 22.34 -1.14
N THR A 5 -35.52 21.80 -0.25
CA THR A 5 -35.07 21.01 0.88
C THR A 5 -34.39 19.75 0.34
N VAL A 6 -33.10 19.59 0.66
CA VAL A 6 -32.29 18.44 0.26
C VAL A 6 -32.94 17.13 0.72
N ASP A 7 -33.19 16.21 -0.21
CA ASP A 7 -33.69 14.87 0.11
C ASP A 7 -32.55 13.93 0.52
N LEU A 8 -32.33 13.83 1.83
CA LEU A 8 -31.33 12.95 2.42
C LEU A 8 -31.62 11.46 2.16
N ASN A 9 -32.89 11.08 2.01
CA ASN A 9 -33.26 9.70 1.73
C ASN A 9 -32.83 9.33 0.30
N CYS A 10 -33.05 10.21 -0.67
CA CYS A 10 -32.56 10.05 -2.05
C CYS A 10 -31.03 9.87 -2.07
N ILE A 11 -30.27 10.74 -1.41
CA ILE A 11 -28.80 10.65 -1.35
C ILE A 11 -28.35 9.31 -0.72
N GLY A 12 -28.99 8.91 0.38
CA GLY A 12 -28.69 7.63 1.03
C GLY A 12 -28.89 6.44 0.10
N TRP A 13 -29.97 6.44 -0.70
CA TRP A 13 -30.27 5.42 -1.71
C TRP A 13 -29.34 5.50 -2.92
N ASP A 14 -28.98 6.68 -3.40
CA ASP A 14 -28.07 6.86 -4.53
C ASP A 14 -26.70 6.24 -4.22
N VAL A 15 -26.13 6.52 -3.04
CA VAL A 15 -24.87 5.91 -2.61
C VAL A 15 -25.01 4.40 -2.46
N HIS A 16 -26.16 3.91 -1.96
CA HIS A 16 -26.42 2.48 -1.82
C HIS A 16 -26.51 1.78 -3.19
N ILE A 17 -27.23 2.35 -4.15
CA ILE A 17 -27.36 1.83 -5.51
C ILE A 17 -25.99 1.82 -6.20
N VAL A 18 -25.25 2.92 -6.14
CA VAL A 18 -23.87 3.01 -6.66
C VAL A 18 -22.98 1.93 -6.04
N SER A 19 -23.11 1.69 -4.73
CA SER A 19 -22.39 0.61 -4.04
C SER A 19 -22.78 -0.77 -4.59
N ALA A 20 -24.07 -1.04 -4.72
CA ALA A 20 -24.59 -2.33 -5.20
C ALA A 20 -24.16 -2.63 -6.64
N ILE A 21 -24.29 -1.67 -7.56
CA ILE A 21 -23.91 -1.88 -8.96
C ILE A 21 -22.39 -1.99 -9.13
N SER A 22 -21.60 -1.40 -8.22
CA SER A 22 -20.13 -1.51 -8.23
C SER A 22 -19.59 -2.92 -7.89
N PHE A 23 -20.45 -3.87 -7.50
CA PHE A 23 -20.03 -5.27 -7.40
C PHE A 23 -19.75 -5.88 -8.78
N GLN A 24 -20.44 -5.41 -9.82
CA GLN A 24 -20.17 -5.78 -11.20
C GLN A 24 -18.90 -5.08 -11.69
N GLU A 25 -17.90 -5.85 -12.12
CA GLU A 25 -16.57 -5.31 -12.42
C GLU A 25 -16.57 -4.26 -13.54
N ASN A 26 -17.28 -4.51 -14.64
CA ASN A 26 -17.32 -3.56 -15.76
C ASN A 26 -17.93 -2.22 -15.34
N ILE A 27 -19.00 -2.27 -14.53
CA ILE A 27 -19.64 -1.07 -13.96
C ILE A 27 -18.68 -0.41 -12.96
N ARG A 28 -18.04 -1.17 -12.08
CA ARG A 28 -17.05 -0.66 -11.13
C ARG A 28 -15.94 0.11 -11.83
N LEU A 29 -15.31 -0.48 -12.83
CA LEU A 29 -14.23 0.17 -13.58
C LEU A 29 -14.73 1.43 -14.29
N ALA A 30 -15.93 1.41 -14.88
CA ALA A 30 -16.54 2.58 -15.48
C ALA A 30 -16.80 3.70 -14.45
N LEU A 31 -17.36 3.36 -13.29
CA LEU A 31 -17.60 4.31 -12.19
C LEU A 31 -16.28 4.93 -11.68
N LEU A 32 -15.24 4.12 -11.47
CA LEU A 32 -13.93 4.59 -11.04
C LEU A 32 -13.31 5.55 -12.07
N ARG A 33 -13.45 5.27 -13.38
CA ARG A 33 -13.01 6.19 -14.45
C ARG A 33 -13.75 7.52 -14.43
N ASN A 34 -15.02 7.50 -14.03
CA ASN A 34 -15.87 8.69 -13.97
C ASN A 34 -15.83 9.39 -12.61
N GLY A 35 -14.83 9.13 -11.77
CA GLY A 35 -14.61 9.88 -10.52
C GLY A 35 -15.63 9.59 -9.42
N VAL A 36 -16.15 8.36 -9.37
CA VAL A 36 -17.11 7.96 -8.32
C VAL A 36 -16.54 8.10 -6.91
N ILE A 37 -15.22 7.96 -6.74
CA ILE A 37 -14.57 8.12 -5.42
C ILE A 37 -14.78 9.55 -4.94
N ARG A 38 -14.36 10.55 -5.74
CA ARG A 38 -14.62 11.96 -5.45
C ARG A 38 -16.10 12.26 -5.23
N ALA A 39 -16.98 11.73 -6.08
CA ALA A 39 -18.42 11.96 -5.97
C ALA A 39 -18.97 11.48 -4.62
N VAL A 40 -18.66 10.24 -4.23
CA VAL A 40 -19.11 9.66 -2.94
C VAL A 40 -18.40 10.32 -1.76
N THR A 41 -17.11 10.65 -1.85
CA THR A 41 -16.42 11.36 -0.77
C THR A 41 -17.07 12.73 -0.50
N ARG A 42 -17.49 13.46 -1.54
CA ARG A 42 -18.17 14.77 -1.41
C ARG A 42 -19.53 14.71 -0.74
N VAL A 43 -20.15 13.53 -0.63
CA VAL A 43 -21.36 13.35 0.19
C VAL A 43 -21.05 13.64 1.65
N LEU A 44 -19.87 13.27 2.16
CA LEU A 44 -19.51 13.48 3.57
C LEU A 44 -19.54 14.97 3.97
N PRO A 45 -18.74 15.88 3.37
CA PRO A 45 -18.76 17.28 3.75
C PRO A 45 -20.11 17.94 3.43
N PHE A 46 -20.80 17.50 2.37
CA PHE A 46 -22.13 18.00 2.04
C PHE A 46 -23.13 17.75 3.17
N ILE A 47 -23.24 16.51 3.65
CA ILE A 47 -24.15 16.12 4.74
C ILE A 47 -23.78 16.84 6.04
N ILE A 48 -22.49 16.93 6.35
CA ILE A 48 -21.99 17.60 7.56
C ILE A 48 -22.32 19.09 7.56
N SER A 49 -22.33 19.72 6.38
CA SER A 49 -22.69 21.15 6.24
C SER A 49 -24.19 21.42 6.39
N GLN A 50 -25.04 20.39 6.32
CA GLN A 50 -26.49 20.56 6.45
C GLN A 50 -26.87 20.79 7.91
N ASN A 51 -27.65 21.84 8.19
CA ASN A 51 -28.31 22.02 9.48
C ASN A 51 -29.44 20.99 9.62
N THR A 52 -29.08 19.79 10.06
CA THR A 52 -29.98 18.64 10.06
C THR A 52 -30.87 18.68 11.31
N SER A 53 -32.19 18.80 11.10
CA SER A 53 -33.19 18.69 12.16
C SER A 53 -33.07 17.35 12.90
N ILE A 54 -33.55 17.29 14.15
CA ILE A 54 -33.48 16.06 14.96
C ILE A 54 -34.13 14.87 14.23
N ALA A 55 -35.26 15.09 13.55
CA ALA A 55 -35.97 14.07 12.78
C ALA A 55 -35.15 13.51 11.61
N ASN A 56 -34.23 14.30 11.04
CA ASN A 56 -33.45 13.93 9.88
C ASN A 56 -32.07 13.35 10.22
N ARG A 57 -31.66 13.32 11.50
CA ARG A 57 -30.36 12.78 11.93
C ARG A 57 -30.14 11.31 11.54
N PRO A 58 -31.12 10.40 11.64
CA PRO A 58 -30.95 9.03 11.16
C PRO A 58 -30.65 8.94 9.66
N LEU A 59 -31.31 9.77 8.84
CA LEU A 59 -31.07 9.81 7.38
C LEU A 59 -29.68 10.38 7.06
N ALA A 60 -29.27 11.44 7.74
CA ALA A 60 -27.92 11.99 7.61
C ALA A 60 -26.84 10.96 8.03
N ALA A 61 -27.06 10.26 9.15
CA ALA A 61 -26.17 9.20 9.61
C ALA A 61 -26.05 8.07 8.57
N ARG A 62 -27.18 7.65 7.97
CA ARG A 62 -27.19 6.65 6.89
C ARG A 62 -26.37 7.11 5.68
N CYS A 63 -26.46 8.37 5.28
CA CYS A 63 -25.64 8.91 4.18
C CYS A 63 -24.14 8.79 4.49
N ILE A 64 -23.71 9.21 5.69
CA ILE A 64 -22.31 9.13 6.13
C ILE A 64 -21.83 7.68 6.17
N VAL A 65 -22.64 6.77 6.73
CA VAL A 65 -22.32 5.35 6.83
C VAL A 65 -22.21 4.71 5.44
N ASN A 66 -23.18 4.94 4.56
CA ASN A 66 -23.16 4.37 3.21
C ASN A 66 -21.94 4.87 2.41
N ALA A 67 -21.64 6.17 2.49
CA ALA A 67 -20.45 6.73 1.85
C ALA A 67 -19.17 6.13 2.43
N SER A 68 -19.07 5.99 3.75
CA SER A 68 -17.91 5.39 4.41
C SER A 68 -17.74 3.90 4.07
N ALA A 69 -18.83 3.14 4.01
CA ALA A 69 -18.84 1.74 3.61
C ALA A 69 -18.39 1.55 2.15
N PHE A 70 -18.90 2.40 1.24
CA PHE A 70 -18.44 2.43 -0.15
C PHE A 70 -16.95 2.70 -0.22
N LEU A 71 -16.45 3.72 0.46
CA LEU A 71 -15.04 4.09 0.46
C LEU A 71 -14.15 3.00 1.07
N ASN A 72 -14.54 2.39 2.19
CA ASN A 72 -13.84 1.24 2.77
C ASN A 72 -13.65 0.10 1.76
N THR A 73 -14.63 -0.10 0.88
CA THR A 73 -14.61 -1.20 -0.09
C THR A 73 -13.91 -0.83 -1.40
N ARG A 74 -13.98 0.44 -1.81
CA ARG A 74 -13.58 0.88 -3.16
C ARG A 74 -12.27 1.65 -3.21
N LEU A 75 -11.81 2.24 -2.10
CA LEU A 75 -10.49 2.88 -2.06
C LEU A 75 -9.35 1.89 -2.25
N GLU A 76 -9.59 0.60 -2.04
CA GLU A 76 -8.66 -0.47 -2.32
C GLU A 76 -8.91 -1.15 -3.68
N ASP A 77 -9.71 -0.56 -4.58
CA ASP A 77 -9.72 -1.03 -5.96
C ASP A 77 -8.44 -0.61 -6.70
N LEU A 78 -8.15 -1.27 -7.81
CA LEU A 78 -6.96 -0.99 -8.63
C LEU A 78 -5.66 -1.12 -7.82
N ASP A 79 -4.85 -0.06 -7.75
CA ASP A 79 -3.64 0.05 -6.91
C ASP A 79 -3.88 0.75 -5.56
N GLY A 80 -5.11 1.22 -5.33
CA GLY A 80 -5.57 1.96 -4.16
C GLY A 80 -5.00 3.38 -4.03
N VAL A 81 -3.70 3.58 -4.24
CA VAL A 81 -3.00 4.86 -4.02
C VAL A 81 -3.68 6.05 -4.72
N PRO A 82 -4.04 6.00 -6.02
CA PRO A 82 -4.71 7.14 -6.66
C PRO A 82 -6.07 7.47 -6.05
N LEU A 83 -6.84 6.44 -5.67
CA LEU A 83 -8.19 6.58 -5.12
C LEU A 83 -8.14 7.14 -3.69
N VAL A 84 -7.18 6.69 -2.88
CA VAL A 84 -6.94 7.23 -1.53
C VAL A 84 -6.54 8.70 -1.60
N ILE A 85 -5.67 9.09 -2.54
CA ILE A 85 -5.31 10.50 -2.76
C ILE A 85 -6.55 11.29 -3.16
N GLU A 86 -7.36 10.80 -4.10
CA GLU A 86 -8.58 11.46 -4.55
C GLU A 86 -9.58 11.71 -3.41
N ALA A 87 -9.73 10.75 -2.48
CA ALA A 87 -10.57 10.93 -1.30
C ALA A 87 -9.98 11.96 -0.31
N ILE A 88 -8.66 11.95 -0.10
CA ILE A 88 -8.00 12.96 0.76
C ILE A 88 -8.16 14.36 0.17
N ASP A 89 -7.93 14.53 -1.13
CA ASP A 89 -8.11 15.78 -1.86
C ASP A 89 -9.59 16.23 -1.91
N SER A 90 -10.53 15.34 -1.55
CA SER A 90 -11.97 15.61 -1.45
C SER A 90 -12.44 15.73 0.00
N ASP A 91 -11.55 16.11 0.93
CA ASP A 91 -11.84 16.38 2.34
C ASP A 91 -12.39 15.20 3.14
N VAL A 92 -11.99 13.96 2.83
CA VAL A 92 -12.43 12.79 3.60
C VAL A 92 -12.04 12.90 5.08
N ILE A 93 -10.82 13.34 5.41
CA ILE A 93 -10.34 13.38 6.80
C ILE A 93 -11.10 14.44 7.62
N PRO A 94 -11.17 15.74 7.22
CA PRO A 94 -11.91 16.73 7.98
C PRO A 94 -13.39 16.38 8.11
N SER A 95 -13.98 15.76 7.09
CA SER A 95 -15.37 15.31 7.13
C SER A 95 -15.57 14.22 8.19
N LEU A 96 -14.72 13.20 8.22
CA LEU A 96 -14.81 12.14 9.24
C LEU A 96 -14.66 12.71 10.65
N MET A 97 -13.89 13.80 10.85
CA MET A 97 -13.75 14.45 12.16
C MET A 97 -14.98 15.19 12.64
N LYS A 98 -15.92 15.51 11.75
CA LYS A 98 -17.16 16.18 12.11
C LYS A 98 -18.36 15.23 12.20
N CYS A 99 -18.19 13.95 11.87
CA CYS A 99 -19.33 13.04 11.79
C CYS A 99 -19.73 12.44 13.15
N GLU A 100 -18.95 12.63 14.22
CA GLU A 100 -19.20 12.03 15.54
C GLU A 100 -20.63 12.24 16.07
N PRO A 101 -21.23 13.46 16.00
CA PRO A 101 -22.59 13.67 16.50
C PRO A 101 -23.68 12.86 15.77
N LEU A 102 -23.41 12.38 14.56
CA LEU A 102 -24.34 11.58 13.76
C LEU A 102 -24.19 10.08 14.02
N LEU A 103 -23.05 9.62 14.54
CA LEU A 103 -22.79 8.19 14.74
C LEU A 103 -23.82 7.49 15.64
N PRO A 104 -24.33 8.08 16.74
CA PRO A 104 -25.35 7.44 17.55
C PRO A 104 -26.66 7.10 16.82
N TYR A 105 -26.93 7.74 15.67
CA TYR A 105 -28.15 7.56 14.89
C TYR A 105 -28.01 6.56 13.73
N ALA A 106 -26.85 5.92 13.57
CA ALA A 106 -26.67 4.88 12.56
C ALA A 106 -27.45 3.61 12.92
N ASP A 107 -27.90 2.89 11.89
CA ASP A 107 -28.84 1.77 12.00
C ASP A 107 -28.35 0.63 12.92
N HIS A 108 -27.03 0.38 12.99
CA HIS A 108 -26.45 -0.68 13.84
C HIS A 108 -24.95 -0.44 14.15
N ALA A 109 -24.35 -1.25 15.03
CA ALA A 109 -22.95 -1.11 15.43
C ALA A 109 -21.95 -1.20 14.26
N THR A 110 -22.08 -2.21 13.40
CA THR A 110 -21.20 -2.36 12.21
C THR A 110 -21.29 -1.18 11.23
N ALA A 111 -22.43 -0.50 11.18
CA ALA A 111 -22.61 0.73 10.40
C ALA A 111 -21.84 1.89 11.05
N ARG A 112 -21.93 2.03 12.38
CA ARG A 112 -21.15 3.02 13.16
C ARG A 112 -19.65 2.85 12.98
N ASP A 113 -19.18 1.62 12.78
CA ASP A 113 -17.76 1.31 12.60
C ASP A 113 -17.21 1.72 11.22
N GLN A 114 -18.05 2.04 10.24
CA GLN A 114 -17.57 2.34 8.88
C GLN A 114 -16.68 3.60 8.81
N PRO A 115 -17.08 4.77 9.35
CA PRO A 115 -16.22 5.95 9.42
C PRO A 115 -14.94 5.71 10.24
N ILE A 116 -15.06 4.94 11.32
CA ILE A 116 -13.95 4.60 12.24
C ILE A 116 -12.90 3.76 11.53
N THR A 117 -13.33 2.73 10.79
CA THR A 117 -12.46 1.84 10.00
C THR A 117 -11.78 2.61 8.86
N LEU A 118 -12.53 3.47 8.18
CA LEU A 118 -11.99 4.29 7.09
C LEU A 118 -10.83 5.15 7.57
N LEU A 119 -11.03 5.88 8.68
CA LEU A 119 -10.02 6.76 9.26
C LEU A 119 -8.82 5.98 9.84
N GLY A 120 -9.10 5.06 10.77
CA GLY A 120 -8.09 4.45 11.61
C GLY A 120 -7.42 3.21 11.02
N SER A 121 -7.91 2.69 9.89
CA SER A 121 -7.36 1.50 9.23
C SER A 121 -6.99 1.76 7.77
N VAL A 122 -7.94 2.18 6.93
CA VAL A 122 -7.68 2.34 5.48
C VAL A 122 -6.75 3.53 5.25
N LEU A 123 -7.08 4.73 5.72
CA LEU A 123 -6.23 5.90 5.50
C LEU A 123 -4.86 5.71 6.20
N ALA A 124 -4.86 5.22 7.44
CA ALA A 124 -3.64 4.98 8.21
C ALA A 124 -2.65 4.03 7.52
N ARG A 125 -3.09 2.90 6.96
CA ARG A 125 -2.17 1.95 6.31
C ARG A 125 -1.58 2.51 5.02
N TYR A 126 -2.33 3.31 4.25
CA TYR A 126 -1.86 3.89 3.00
C TYR A 126 -0.86 5.05 3.17
N THR A 127 -0.72 5.64 4.37
CA THR A 127 0.33 6.65 4.59
C THR A 127 1.75 6.08 4.51
N ILE A 128 1.89 4.76 4.31
CA ILE A 128 3.17 4.11 3.98
C ILE A 128 3.72 4.58 2.63
N TYR A 129 2.84 5.08 1.76
CA TYR A 129 3.19 5.73 0.52
C TYR A 129 3.46 7.20 0.76
N ARG A 130 4.60 7.70 0.30
CA ARG A 130 4.94 9.12 0.39
C ARG A 130 3.89 9.99 -0.32
N SER A 131 3.42 9.54 -1.47
CA SER A 131 2.40 10.23 -2.26
C SER A 131 1.07 10.38 -1.52
N VAL A 132 0.78 9.50 -0.55
CA VAL A 132 -0.41 9.57 0.30
C VAL A 132 -0.11 10.34 1.58
N LEU A 133 1.03 10.06 2.23
CA LEU A 133 1.43 10.72 3.47
C LEU A 133 1.45 12.26 3.36
N ARG A 134 1.94 12.81 2.25
CA ARG A 134 2.01 14.26 2.06
C ARG A 134 0.63 14.94 2.08
N PRO A 135 -0.34 14.56 1.23
CA PRO A 135 -1.67 15.15 1.31
C PRO A 135 -2.37 14.81 2.63
N THR A 136 -2.13 13.64 3.23
CA THR A 136 -2.63 13.35 4.60
C THR A 136 -2.12 14.35 5.63
N LEU A 137 -0.82 14.68 5.62
CA LEU A 137 -0.24 15.67 6.53
C LEU A 137 -0.92 17.04 6.37
N LEU A 138 -1.10 17.51 5.13
CA LEU A 138 -1.76 18.80 4.88
C LEU A 138 -3.21 18.81 5.41
N SER A 139 -3.94 17.72 5.18
CA SER A 139 -5.31 17.56 5.65
C SER A 139 -5.40 17.53 7.18
N MET A 140 -4.44 16.86 7.83
CA MET A 140 -4.36 16.79 9.29
C MET A 140 -3.95 18.12 9.92
N ASP A 141 -2.96 18.81 9.36
CA ASP A 141 -2.55 20.15 9.82
C ASP A 141 -3.75 21.13 9.78
N ALA A 142 -4.63 21.01 8.77
CA ALA A 142 -5.86 21.80 8.68
C ALA A 142 -6.91 21.45 9.76
N VAL A 143 -7.05 20.16 10.10
CA VAL A 143 -7.91 19.68 11.21
C VAL A 143 -7.43 20.23 12.56
N GLU A 144 -6.13 20.17 12.80
CA GLU A 144 -5.48 20.66 14.03
C GLU A 144 -5.59 22.19 14.14
N ALA A 145 -5.30 22.92 13.07
CA ALA A 145 -5.44 24.38 13.03
C ALA A 145 -6.88 24.84 13.31
N SER A 146 -7.87 24.07 12.86
CA SER A 146 -9.29 24.34 13.09
C SER A 146 -9.80 23.82 14.44
N ARG A 147 -8.94 23.19 15.26
CA ARG A 147 -9.27 22.53 16.54
C ARG A 147 -10.45 21.55 16.44
N MET A 148 -10.61 20.94 15.26
CA MET A 148 -11.79 20.14 14.94
C MET A 148 -11.86 18.85 15.77
N GLU A 149 -10.69 18.35 16.16
CA GLU A 149 -10.51 17.19 17.04
C GLU A 149 -11.08 17.36 18.46
N LEU A 150 -11.27 18.60 18.94
CA LEU A 150 -11.88 18.86 20.25
C LEU A 150 -13.36 18.49 20.30
N ASN A 151 -14.00 18.35 19.15
CA ASN A 151 -15.40 17.92 19.05
C ASN A 151 -15.57 16.41 19.18
N LEU A 152 -14.46 15.66 19.21
CA LEU A 152 -14.53 14.21 19.32
C LEU A 152 -14.83 13.80 20.76
N ILE A 153 -15.57 12.70 20.92
CA ILE A 153 -15.82 12.12 22.25
C ILE A 153 -14.50 11.53 22.73
N LYS A 154 -13.96 12.12 23.81
CA LYS A 154 -12.72 11.65 24.42
C LYS A 154 -12.82 10.15 24.72
N ASP A 155 -11.78 9.42 24.33
CA ASP A 155 -11.67 7.95 24.44
C ASP A 155 -12.71 7.14 23.66
N GLY A 156 -13.59 7.79 22.89
CA GLY A 156 -14.51 7.17 21.95
C GLY A 156 -13.78 6.49 20.78
N GLN A 157 -14.48 5.59 20.07
CA GLN A 157 -13.86 4.79 19.00
C GLN A 157 -13.30 5.64 17.85
N LEU A 158 -13.99 6.73 17.49
CA LEU A 158 -13.53 7.65 16.44
C LEU A 158 -12.32 8.47 16.91
N HIS A 159 -12.34 8.95 18.16
CA HIS A 159 -11.17 9.58 18.79
C HIS A 159 -9.96 8.63 18.79
N GLN A 160 -10.13 7.36 19.18
CA GLN A 160 -9.04 6.38 19.12
C GLN A 160 -8.55 6.12 17.68
N ALA A 161 -9.44 6.11 16.68
CA ALA A 161 -9.03 6.00 15.28
C ALA A 161 -8.23 7.21 14.81
N TRP A 162 -8.60 8.42 15.25
CA TRP A 162 -7.84 9.65 15.01
C TRP A 162 -6.45 9.62 15.65
N ILE A 163 -6.35 9.23 16.93
CA ILE A 163 -5.07 9.08 17.62
C ILE A 163 -4.15 8.09 16.88
N ARG A 164 -4.67 6.93 16.48
CA ARG A 164 -3.89 5.96 15.69
C ARG A 164 -3.37 6.54 14.38
N LEU A 165 -4.21 7.29 13.66
CA LEU A 165 -3.77 7.96 12.43
C LEU A 165 -2.67 8.98 12.73
N LYS A 166 -2.83 9.80 13.78
CA LYS A 166 -1.81 10.76 14.23
C LYS A 166 -0.48 10.10 14.55
N GLU A 167 -0.48 9.02 15.32
CA GLU A 167 0.73 8.29 15.70
C GLU A 167 1.48 7.75 14.48
N VAL A 168 0.78 7.05 13.58
CA VAL A 168 1.37 6.48 12.36
C VAL A 168 1.89 7.58 11.43
N VAL A 169 1.14 8.67 11.26
CA VAL A 169 1.55 9.80 10.42
C VAL A 169 2.74 10.54 11.03
N ALA A 170 2.77 10.77 12.33
CA ALA A 170 3.89 11.41 13.02
C ALA A 170 5.16 10.56 12.93
N GLU A 171 5.05 9.24 13.10
CA GLU A 171 6.16 8.32 12.89
C GLU A 171 6.74 8.45 11.48
N ARG A 172 5.88 8.38 10.47
CA ARG A 172 6.26 8.45 9.06
C ARG A 172 6.73 9.83 8.61
N ARG A 173 6.22 10.91 9.21
CA ARG A 173 6.65 12.30 8.97
C ARG A 173 8.14 12.47 9.29
N ARG A 174 8.62 11.88 10.39
CA ARG A 174 10.05 11.91 10.78
C ARG A 174 10.96 11.29 9.73
N LEU A 175 10.45 10.34 8.95
CA LEU A 175 11.19 9.67 7.88
C LEU A 175 11.27 10.52 6.60
N LEU A 176 10.42 11.54 6.42
CA LEU A 176 10.43 12.38 5.23
C LEU A 176 11.71 13.21 5.07
N GLY A 177 12.36 13.58 6.18
CA GLY A 177 13.63 14.31 6.17
C GLY A 177 14.77 13.50 5.56
N HIS A 178 14.68 12.17 5.61
CA HIS A 178 15.62 11.23 5.01
C HIS A 178 15.29 10.88 3.55
N ASP A 179 14.18 11.39 3.01
CA ASP A 179 13.78 11.25 1.59
C ASP A 179 14.14 12.48 0.75
N ILE A 180 15.02 13.35 1.23
CA ILE A 180 15.61 14.40 0.39
C ILE A 180 16.52 13.73 -0.63
N ALA A 181 16.47 14.23 -1.86
CA ALA A 181 17.21 13.70 -2.98
C ALA A 181 18.71 13.92 -2.77
N ASP A 182 19.37 12.98 -2.11
CA ASP A 182 20.82 13.03 -2.05
C ASP A 182 21.44 12.67 -3.41
N GLY A 183 20.67 12.40 -4.47
CA GLY A 183 21.23 12.05 -5.79
C GLY A 183 21.92 10.68 -5.84
N TYR A 184 21.94 9.93 -4.74
CA TYR A 184 22.64 8.65 -4.60
C TYR A 184 21.72 7.43 -4.54
N HIS A 185 20.54 7.49 -5.15
CA HIS A 185 19.68 6.31 -5.13
C HIS A 185 20.17 5.28 -6.13
N ILE A 186 20.28 4.06 -5.62
CA ILE A 186 20.87 2.94 -6.34
C ILE A 186 19.74 2.12 -6.95
N GLN A 187 19.89 1.86 -8.24
CA GLN A 187 19.06 0.98 -9.03
C GLN A 187 19.85 -0.28 -9.34
N SER A 188 19.27 -1.45 -9.06
CA SER A 188 19.89 -2.75 -9.33
C SER A 188 19.37 -3.38 -10.61
N CYS A 189 20.24 -4.10 -11.32
CA CYS A 189 19.82 -4.99 -12.40
C CYS A 189 18.92 -6.09 -11.82
N GLN A 190 17.78 -6.36 -12.45
CA GLN A 190 16.86 -7.39 -11.99
C GLN A 190 17.16 -8.78 -12.56
N ASN A 191 18.11 -8.90 -13.50
CA ASN A 191 18.60 -10.22 -13.90
C ASN A 191 19.28 -10.86 -12.68
N HIS A 192 18.72 -11.97 -12.19
CA HIS A 192 19.24 -12.66 -11.02
C HIS A 192 20.70 -13.11 -11.16
N LYS A 193 21.22 -13.29 -12.37
CA LYS A 193 22.64 -13.63 -12.63
C LYS A 193 23.57 -12.41 -12.64
N CYS A 194 23.01 -11.21 -12.65
CA CYS A 194 23.75 -9.95 -12.67
C CYS A 194 23.81 -9.34 -11.27
N GLY A 195 24.97 -8.81 -10.89
CA GLY A 195 25.14 -8.12 -9.60
C GLY A 195 25.25 -6.60 -9.70
N ARG A 196 25.06 -6.04 -10.91
CA ARG A 196 25.31 -4.61 -11.13
C ARG A 196 24.23 -3.75 -10.50
N ALA A 197 24.66 -2.79 -9.70
CA ALA A 197 23.84 -1.69 -9.25
C ALA A 197 24.51 -0.35 -9.63
N GLY A 198 23.75 0.74 -9.68
CA GLY A 198 24.27 2.05 -10.05
C GLY A 198 23.21 3.14 -9.94
N GLU A 199 23.53 4.35 -10.38
CA GLU A 199 22.65 5.52 -10.23
C GLU A 199 21.31 5.34 -10.98
N ILE A 200 20.23 5.92 -10.44
CA ILE A 200 18.94 5.99 -11.12
C ILE A 200 19.12 6.52 -12.55
N GLY A 201 18.44 5.87 -13.51
CA GLY A 201 18.41 6.33 -14.89
C GLY A 201 19.54 5.76 -15.74
N SER A 202 20.58 5.18 -15.12
CA SER A 202 21.62 4.43 -15.84
C SER A 202 21.15 3.05 -16.32
N PHE A 203 20.00 2.57 -15.83
CA PHE A 203 19.42 1.27 -16.17
C PHE A 203 18.27 1.40 -17.16
N LYS A 204 18.18 0.43 -18.07
CA LYS A 204 17.10 0.31 -19.05
C LYS A 204 15.87 -0.30 -18.39
N ARG A 205 14.72 0.30 -18.60
CA ARG A 205 13.43 -0.21 -18.10
C ARG A 205 12.83 -1.21 -19.07
N CYS A 206 12.18 -2.26 -18.57
CA CYS A 206 11.38 -3.16 -19.42
C CYS A 206 10.23 -2.38 -20.08
N GLY A 207 10.18 -2.36 -21.41
CA GLY A 207 9.13 -1.65 -22.16
C GLY A 207 7.73 -2.25 -22.01
N GLY A 208 7.60 -3.52 -21.61
CA GLY A 208 6.31 -4.18 -21.45
C GLY A 208 5.60 -3.84 -20.13
N CYS A 209 6.27 -4.07 -18.99
CA CYS A 209 5.67 -3.87 -17.66
C CYS A 209 6.10 -2.58 -16.98
N LEU A 210 7.16 -1.92 -17.43
CA LEU A 210 7.75 -0.73 -16.80
C LEU A 210 8.18 -0.89 -15.32
N HIS A 211 8.13 -2.11 -14.77
CA HIS A 211 8.42 -2.39 -13.36
C HIS A 211 9.86 -2.85 -13.10
N THR A 212 10.55 -3.37 -14.12
CA THR A 212 11.88 -3.98 -13.97
C THR A 212 12.95 -3.22 -14.74
N PHE A 213 14.19 -3.30 -14.24
CA PHE A 213 15.32 -2.52 -14.75
C PHE A 213 16.54 -3.41 -14.98
N TYR A 214 17.29 -3.12 -16.05
CA TYR A 214 18.41 -3.92 -16.53
C TYR A 214 19.57 -3.02 -16.94
N CYS A 215 20.80 -3.44 -16.60
CA CYS A 215 21.99 -2.71 -17.04
C CYS A 215 22.25 -2.85 -18.55
N SER A 216 21.66 -3.87 -19.20
CA SER A 216 21.87 -4.15 -20.63
C SER A 216 20.70 -4.92 -21.24
N LYS A 217 20.61 -4.89 -22.59
CA LYS A 217 19.66 -5.73 -23.36
C LYS A 217 19.99 -7.23 -23.22
N ALA A 218 21.25 -7.59 -22.98
CA ALA A 218 21.63 -8.98 -22.73
C ALA A 218 20.99 -9.47 -21.42
N CYS A 219 21.18 -8.72 -20.32
CA CYS A 219 20.57 -9.06 -19.04
C CYS A 219 19.04 -9.11 -19.10
N GLN A 220 18.39 -8.24 -19.88
CA GLN A 220 16.95 -8.32 -20.10
C GLN A 220 16.55 -9.62 -20.82
N ARG A 221 17.28 -10.04 -21.85
CA ARG A 221 16.99 -11.29 -22.59
C ARG A 221 17.19 -12.52 -21.72
N ASP A 222 18.24 -12.53 -20.91
CA ASP A 222 18.53 -13.63 -19.98
C ASP A 222 17.43 -13.73 -18.92
N ASP A 223 17.04 -12.61 -18.32
CA ASP A 223 15.96 -12.58 -17.31
C ASP A 223 14.58 -12.92 -17.92
N TRP A 224 14.36 -12.57 -19.20
CA TRP A 224 13.15 -12.96 -19.93
C TRP A 224 13.02 -14.48 -20.04
N ARG A 225 14.10 -15.17 -20.42
CA ARG A 225 14.11 -16.62 -20.65
C ARG A 225 14.30 -17.41 -19.35
N ASP A 226 15.43 -17.19 -18.68
CA ASP A 226 15.86 -17.97 -17.52
C ASP A 226 15.24 -17.46 -16.21
N GLY A 227 15.16 -16.13 -16.08
CA GLY A 227 14.52 -15.47 -14.94
C GLY A 227 12.99 -15.55 -14.95
N LYS A 228 12.41 -16.05 -16.05
CA LYS A 228 10.96 -16.16 -16.28
C LYS A 228 10.21 -14.82 -16.16
N HIS A 229 10.90 -13.69 -16.40
CA HIS A 229 10.29 -12.36 -16.30
C HIS A 229 9.06 -12.21 -17.20
N HIS A 230 9.01 -12.91 -18.33
CA HIS A 230 7.88 -12.92 -19.26
C HIS A 230 6.54 -13.26 -18.59
N LEU A 231 6.52 -14.19 -17.61
CA LEU A 231 5.30 -14.56 -16.89
C LEU A 231 4.74 -13.39 -16.08
N TYR A 232 5.61 -12.72 -15.33
CA TYR A 232 5.25 -11.53 -14.57
C TYR A 232 4.89 -10.36 -15.49
N CYS A 233 5.70 -10.11 -16.52
CA CYS A 233 5.51 -9.02 -17.46
C CYS A 233 4.16 -9.09 -18.16
N ASN A 234 3.80 -10.28 -18.68
CA ASN A 234 2.51 -10.52 -19.34
C ASN A 234 1.32 -10.33 -18.39
N GLY A 235 1.47 -10.71 -17.12
CA GLY A 235 0.45 -10.47 -16.10
C GLY A 235 0.22 -8.98 -15.86
N VAL A 236 1.30 -8.21 -15.68
CA VAL A 236 1.24 -6.76 -15.45
C VAL A 236 0.65 -6.06 -16.67
N HIS A 237 1.09 -6.43 -17.88
CA HIS A 237 0.60 -5.81 -19.11
C HIS A 237 -0.90 -6.07 -19.33
N ARG A 238 -1.36 -7.30 -19.08
CA ARG A 238 -2.80 -7.63 -19.15
C ARG A 238 -3.62 -6.84 -18.14
N ARG A 239 -3.09 -6.68 -16.92
CA ARG A 239 -3.69 -5.85 -15.86
C ARG A 239 -3.80 -4.39 -16.30
N TYR A 240 -2.74 -3.85 -16.90
CA TYR A 240 -2.71 -2.49 -17.45
C TYR A 240 -3.78 -2.29 -18.53
N LEU A 241 -3.85 -3.19 -19.52
CA LEU A 241 -4.86 -3.10 -20.61
C LEU A 241 -6.30 -3.21 -20.09
N ARG A 242 -6.58 -4.17 -19.19
CA ARG A 242 -7.92 -4.35 -18.60
C ARG A 242 -8.40 -3.09 -17.88
N THR A 243 -7.48 -2.39 -17.24
CA THR A 243 -7.77 -1.18 -16.45
C THR A 243 -7.56 0.10 -17.22
N ASP A 244 -7.31 0.02 -18.53
CA ASP A 244 -7.07 1.19 -19.40
C ASP A 244 -5.99 2.12 -18.83
N GLY A 245 -4.93 1.51 -18.31
CA GLY A 245 -3.79 2.20 -17.72
C GLY A 245 -4.00 2.84 -16.35
N GLN A 246 -5.15 2.65 -15.70
CA GLN A 246 -5.39 3.19 -14.36
C GLN A 246 -4.54 2.52 -13.26
N MET A 247 -4.04 1.30 -13.51
CA MET A 247 -3.11 0.63 -12.62
C MET A 247 -1.66 0.90 -13.05
N ALA A 248 -0.89 1.53 -12.15
CA ALA A 248 0.49 1.92 -12.39
C ALA A 248 1.45 1.26 -11.40
N GLY A 249 2.70 1.12 -11.82
CA GLY A 249 3.80 0.70 -10.96
C GLY A 249 4.05 1.67 -9.81
N LEU A 250 4.79 1.21 -8.81
CA LEU A 250 5.23 2.06 -7.70
C LEU A 250 6.05 3.24 -8.21
N ARG A 251 5.71 4.46 -7.79
CA ARG A 251 6.53 5.63 -8.10
C ARG A 251 7.85 5.50 -7.38
N GLN A 252 8.92 5.98 -8.02
CA GLN A 252 10.25 5.87 -7.44
C GLN A 252 10.38 6.59 -6.09
N LYS A 253 9.74 7.76 -5.93
CA LYS A 253 9.71 8.49 -4.66
C LYS A 253 9.05 7.67 -3.54
N ASP A 254 8.03 6.87 -3.87
CA ASP A 254 7.38 5.99 -2.91
C ASP A 254 8.27 4.80 -2.55
N ILE A 255 8.94 4.17 -3.52
CA ILE A 255 9.88 3.06 -3.27
C ILE A 255 10.94 3.45 -2.25
N ARG A 256 11.52 4.64 -2.38
CA ARG A 256 12.58 5.12 -1.48
C ARG A 256 12.07 5.42 -0.09
N PHE A 257 10.91 6.05 -0.02
CA PHE A 257 10.27 6.28 1.26
C PHE A 257 9.92 4.96 1.95
N LEU A 258 9.44 3.97 1.19
CA LEU A 258 9.20 2.61 1.68
C LEU A 258 10.48 1.96 2.23
N ASP A 259 11.63 2.20 1.61
CA ASP A 259 12.91 1.72 2.14
C ASP A 259 13.23 2.33 3.51
N GLN A 260 12.95 3.63 3.70
CA GLN A 260 13.09 4.28 5.01
C GLN A 260 12.13 3.70 6.05
N VAL A 261 10.88 3.42 5.67
CA VAL A 261 9.90 2.77 6.54
C VAL A 261 10.37 1.37 6.95
N ILE A 262 10.87 0.57 6.01
CA ILE A 262 11.40 -0.77 6.28
C ILE A 262 12.60 -0.71 7.23
N ILE A 263 13.55 0.21 6.99
CA ILE A 263 14.72 0.38 7.86
C ILE A 263 14.31 0.83 9.26
N ALA A 264 13.39 1.78 9.38
CA ALA A 264 12.86 2.23 10.66
C ALA A 264 12.19 1.08 11.42
N GLU A 265 11.41 0.24 10.74
CA GLU A 265 10.77 -0.93 11.35
C GLU A 265 11.80 -1.99 11.79
N LEU A 266 12.84 -2.24 10.98
CA LEU A 266 13.94 -3.12 11.35
C LEU A 266 14.67 -2.63 12.61
N ARG A 267 14.88 -1.32 12.73
CA ARG A 267 15.55 -0.71 13.89
C ARG A 267 14.79 -0.88 15.20
N LYS A 268 13.46 -1.00 15.16
CA LYS A 268 12.65 -1.37 16.35
C LYS A 268 13.03 -2.75 16.90
N HIS A 269 13.72 -3.57 16.10
CA HIS A 269 14.10 -4.93 16.44
C HIS A 269 15.63 -5.17 16.46
N THR A 270 16.44 -4.11 16.52
CA THR A 270 17.91 -4.18 16.53
C THR A 270 18.45 -5.14 17.58
N ALA A 271 17.92 -5.11 18.81
CA ALA A 271 18.36 -6.02 19.89
C ALA A 271 18.17 -7.50 19.52
N ARG A 272 17.01 -7.86 18.95
CA ARG A 272 16.70 -9.23 18.52
C ARG A 272 17.56 -9.65 17.33
N ILE A 273 17.78 -8.75 16.37
CA ILE A 273 18.62 -9.01 15.20
C ILE A 273 20.07 -9.27 15.63
N ASN A 274 20.61 -8.43 16.52
CA ASN A 274 21.98 -8.53 16.99
C ASN A 274 22.21 -9.81 17.81
N ALA A 275 21.26 -10.19 18.66
CA ALA A 275 21.36 -11.37 19.53
C ALA A 275 21.46 -12.72 18.77
N HIS A 276 21.03 -12.78 17.51
CA HIS A 276 21.12 -14.02 16.74
C HIS A 276 22.54 -14.32 16.23
N HIS A 277 23.43 -13.32 16.15
CA HIS A 277 24.79 -13.45 15.59
C HIS A 277 24.86 -14.14 14.23
N LEU A 278 23.83 -13.95 13.39
CA LEU A 278 23.75 -14.57 12.08
C LEU A 278 24.38 -13.70 11.01
N LYS A 279 25.12 -14.34 10.09
CA LYS A 279 25.61 -13.70 8.87
C LYS A 279 24.46 -13.18 7.99
N THR A 280 23.35 -13.90 7.94
CA THR A 280 22.15 -13.49 7.18
C THR A 280 20.92 -13.54 8.07
N ASN A 281 20.31 -12.39 8.31
CA ASN A 281 19.05 -12.26 9.01
C ASN A 281 17.89 -12.23 8.02
N VAL A 282 16.81 -12.94 8.31
CA VAL A 282 15.62 -12.99 7.44
C VAL A 282 14.43 -12.50 8.23
N VAL A 283 13.86 -11.39 7.77
CA VAL A 283 12.73 -10.72 8.41
C VAL A 283 11.61 -10.55 7.40
N GLU A 284 10.38 -10.80 7.85
CA GLU A 284 9.19 -10.57 7.05
C GLU A 284 8.24 -9.63 7.77
N PHE A 285 7.72 -8.65 7.04
CA PHE A 285 6.80 -7.63 7.56
C PHE A 285 5.48 -7.64 6.80
N ASN A 286 4.37 -7.51 7.51
CA ASN A 286 3.05 -7.32 6.93
C ASN A 286 2.43 -5.99 7.38
N PHE A 287 2.48 -4.99 6.49
CA PHE A 287 1.87 -3.67 6.68
C PHE A 287 0.42 -3.58 6.16
N VAL A 288 -0.19 -4.71 5.75
CA VAL A 288 -1.57 -4.73 5.23
C VAL A 288 -2.59 -4.68 6.37
N GLY A 289 -2.21 -5.18 7.55
CA GLY A 289 -3.04 -5.14 8.75
C GLY A 289 -3.11 -3.76 9.40
N GLN A 290 -3.87 -3.66 10.49
CA GLN A 290 -3.94 -2.46 11.31
C GLN A 290 -2.61 -2.19 12.04
N ASN A 291 -1.95 -3.26 12.48
CA ASN A 291 -0.60 -3.24 13.05
C ASN A 291 0.37 -3.91 12.08
N VAL A 292 1.66 -3.67 12.27
CA VAL A 292 2.71 -4.35 11.52
C VAL A 292 2.96 -5.72 12.15
N ASP A 293 2.64 -6.79 11.42
CA ASP A 293 3.04 -8.13 11.84
C ASP A 293 4.50 -8.37 11.42
N THR A 294 5.33 -8.78 12.38
CA THR A 294 6.76 -9.04 12.13
C THR A 294 7.13 -10.47 12.46
N ILE A 295 7.80 -11.14 11.52
CA ILE A 295 8.28 -12.51 11.69
C ILE A 295 9.77 -12.58 11.40
N PHE A 296 10.50 -13.16 12.35
CA PHE A 296 11.93 -13.45 12.21
C PHE A 296 12.08 -14.91 11.85
N ASP A 297 12.39 -15.17 10.59
CA ASP A 297 12.60 -16.51 10.07
C ASP A 297 14.07 -16.73 9.69
N SER A 298 14.99 -16.20 10.49
CA SER A 298 16.43 -16.33 10.22
C SER A 298 16.92 -17.79 10.27
N ARG A 299 16.15 -18.69 10.89
CA ARG A 299 16.39 -20.16 10.88
C ARG A 299 15.56 -20.93 9.85
N ARG A 300 14.73 -20.23 9.05
CA ARG A 300 13.93 -20.81 7.96
C ARG A 300 12.97 -21.92 8.38
N VAL A 301 12.39 -21.80 9.58
CA VAL A 301 11.48 -22.79 10.16
C VAL A 301 10.12 -22.77 9.46
N LYS A 302 9.67 -21.62 8.94
CA LYS A 302 8.36 -21.49 8.30
C LYS A 302 8.44 -20.82 6.92
N PRO A 303 8.37 -21.58 5.81
CA PRO A 303 8.34 -20.98 4.49
C PRO A 303 7.04 -20.17 4.30
N ALA A 304 7.18 -18.88 3.93
CA ALA A 304 6.05 -17.99 3.64
C ALA A 304 5.03 -17.87 4.78
N PRO A 305 5.41 -17.27 5.92
CA PRO A 305 4.60 -17.26 7.11
C PRO A 305 3.29 -16.47 6.97
N PHE A 306 3.21 -15.55 6.00
CA PHE A 306 2.01 -14.78 5.64
C PHE A 306 1.26 -15.33 4.42
N GLY A 307 1.55 -16.57 4.01
CA GLY A 307 0.94 -17.27 2.87
C GLY A 307 1.30 -16.67 1.50
N ILE A 308 1.02 -17.41 0.43
CA ILE A 308 1.13 -16.96 -0.97
C ILE A 308 -0.28 -16.87 -1.54
N LYS A 309 -0.74 -15.68 -1.91
CA LYS A 309 -2.15 -15.44 -2.28
C LYS A 309 -2.44 -15.56 -3.77
N CYS A 310 -1.42 -15.47 -4.63
CA CYS A 310 -1.61 -15.54 -6.09
C CYS A 310 -0.34 -15.98 -6.82
N SER A 311 -0.45 -16.22 -8.14
CA SER A 311 0.68 -16.58 -9.01
C SER A 311 1.79 -15.52 -9.03
N CYS A 312 1.45 -14.25 -8.86
CA CYS A 312 2.42 -13.15 -8.83
C CYS A 312 3.22 -13.17 -7.52
N GLU A 313 2.55 -13.47 -6.40
CA GLU A 313 3.23 -13.70 -5.12
C GLU A 313 4.07 -14.99 -5.16
N LYS A 314 3.63 -16.02 -5.89
CA LYS A 314 4.44 -17.23 -6.12
C LYS A 314 5.74 -16.88 -6.87
N PHE A 315 5.64 -16.08 -7.92
CA PHE A 315 6.83 -15.57 -8.63
C PHE A 315 7.75 -14.76 -7.71
N ALA A 316 7.19 -13.84 -6.93
CA ALA A 316 7.95 -13.07 -5.93
C ALA A 316 8.59 -13.99 -4.87
N HIS A 317 7.91 -15.06 -4.46
CA HIS A 317 8.43 -16.07 -3.53
C HIS A 317 9.58 -16.87 -4.13
N GLU A 318 9.51 -17.27 -5.40
CA GLU A 318 10.64 -17.91 -6.08
C GLU A 318 11.87 -16.99 -6.15
N MET A 319 11.64 -15.69 -6.42
CA MET A 319 12.70 -14.69 -6.39
C MET A 319 13.29 -14.48 -5.01
N TRP A 320 12.45 -14.50 -3.97
CA TRP A 320 12.87 -14.47 -2.58
C TRP A 320 13.77 -15.66 -2.23
N ASN A 321 13.41 -16.88 -2.63
CA ASN A 321 14.24 -18.05 -2.37
C ASN A 321 15.60 -17.95 -3.07
N ARG A 322 15.63 -17.53 -4.34
CA ARG A 322 16.90 -17.27 -5.06
C ARG A 322 17.75 -16.22 -4.36
N MET A 323 17.13 -15.15 -3.88
CA MET A 323 17.80 -14.07 -3.18
C MET A 323 18.48 -14.56 -1.89
N ILE A 324 17.81 -15.43 -1.13
CA ILE A 324 18.38 -15.97 0.11
C ILE A 324 19.52 -16.93 -0.16
N GLU A 325 19.39 -17.82 -1.15
CA GLU A 325 20.50 -18.72 -1.50
C GLU A 325 21.76 -17.94 -1.84
N LYS A 326 21.62 -16.88 -2.64
CA LYS A 326 22.77 -16.03 -2.97
C LYS A 326 23.29 -15.19 -1.80
N ALA A 327 22.42 -14.82 -0.85
CA ALA A 327 22.86 -14.06 0.32
C ALA A 327 23.81 -14.84 1.24
N LYS A 328 23.78 -16.19 1.19
CA LYS A 328 24.74 -17.05 1.92
C LYS A 328 26.19 -16.81 1.46
N GLU A 329 26.35 -16.56 0.16
CA GLU A 329 27.63 -16.31 -0.50
C GLU A 329 28.12 -14.86 -0.34
N ALA A 330 27.32 -13.97 0.24
CA ALA A 330 27.68 -12.56 0.40
C ALA A 330 28.95 -12.39 1.25
N PRO A 331 29.85 -11.45 0.92
CA PRO A 331 31.06 -11.22 1.69
C PRO A 331 30.77 -10.57 3.05
N GLU A 332 29.72 -9.76 3.14
CA GLU A 332 29.33 -9.03 4.36
C GLU A 332 28.06 -9.58 5.01
N PRO A 333 27.83 -9.33 6.31
CA PRO A 333 26.58 -9.68 6.97
C PRO A 333 25.40 -8.88 6.42
N LEU A 334 24.28 -9.56 6.16
CA LEU A 334 23.10 -8.99 5.53
C LEU A 334 21.84 -9.17 6.37
N ILE A 335 20.88 -8.29 6.14
CA ILE A 335 19.48 -8.48 6.47
C ILE A 335 18.65 -8.53 5.19
N LEU A 336 17.85 -9.58 5.07
CA LEU A 336 16.89 -9.77 4.00
C LEU A 336 15.52 -9.44 4.56
N ALA A 337 14.84 -8.47 3.98
CA ALA A 337 13.48 -8.10 4.34
C ALA A 337 12.51 -8.41 3.19
N ARG A 338 11.47 -9.21 3.48
CA ARG A 338 10.30 -9.35 2.61
C ARG A 338 9.11 -8.63 3.23
N THR A 339 8.65 -7.59 2.55
CA THR A 339 7.63 -6.70 3.07
C THR A 339 6.37 -6.76 2.22
N TYR A 340 5.23 -6.99 2.86
CA TYR A 340 3.90 -6.92 2.24
C TYR A 340 3.27 -5.57 2.59
N ILE A 341 2.84 -4.82 1.58
CA ILE A 341 2.25 -3.48 1.75
C ILE A 341 0.87 -3.39 1.10
N PRO A 342 -0.02 -2.48 1.55
CA PRO A 342 -1.31 -2.23 0.91
C PRO A 342 -1.12 -1.94 -0.58
N GLY A 343 -1.92 -2.50 -1.48
CA GLY A 343 -1.68 -2.40 -2.93
C GLY A 343 -2.94 -2.32 -3.77
N GLY A 344 -4.04 -1.85 -3.16
CA GLY A 344 -5.38 -1.99 -3.70
C GLY A 344 -5.88 -3.42 -3.57
N MET A 345 -6.36 -3.97 -4.69
CA MET A 345 -7.08 -5.26 -4.75
C MET A 345 -6.24 -6.44 -4.25
N SER A 346 -4.92 -6.24 -4.15
CA SER A 346 -4.00 -7.20 -3.58
C SER A 346 -2.77 -6.47 -3.08
N ARG A 347 -2.13 -7.03 -2.05
CA ARG A 347 -0.90 -6.49 -1.49
C ARG A 347 0.24 -6.51 -2.51
N LYS A 348 1.18 -5.56 -2.36
CA LYS A 348 2.45 -5.56 -3.09
C LYS A 348 3.53 -6.20 -2.22
N VAL A 349 4.53 -6.78 -2.89
CA VAL A 349 5.66 -7.46 -2.22
C VAL A 349 6.94 -6.72 -2.54
N LEU A 350 7.65 -6.29 -1.51
CA LEU A 350 8.99 -5.69 -1.61
C LEU A 350 10.01 -6.69 -1.08
N LEU A 351 11.07 -6.94 -1.85
CA LEU A 351 12.22 -7.73 -1.41
C LEU A 351 13.42 -6.79 -1.29
N ARG A 352 14.09 -6.82 -0.14
CA ARG A 352 15.26 -5.99 0.17
C ARG A 352 16.38 -6.83 0.73
N ALA A 353 17.60 -6.56 0.28
CA ALA A 353 18.81 -6.97 0.95
C ALA A 353 19.56 -5.70 1.33
N LEU A 354 19.92 -5.60 2.61
CA LEU A 354 20.59 -4.47 3.20
C LEU A 354 21.79 -5.00 4.01
N PRO A 355 22.94 -4.32 4.03
CA PRO A 355 24.00 -4.60 4.97
C PRO A 355 23.49 -4.47 6.41
N LEU A 356 23.95 -5.37 7.26
CA LEU A 356 23.54 -5.40 8.66
C LEU A 356 23.83 -4.07 9.38
N ARG A 357 24.93 -3.39 9.03
CA ARG A 357 25.30 -2.07 9.56
C ARG A 357 24.22 -1.00 9.37
N CYS A 358 23.43 -1.05 8.30
CA CYS A 358 22.36 -0.06 8.06
C CYS A 358 21.28 -0.05 9.15
N VAL A 359 21.12 -1.18 9.83
CA VAL A 359 20.14 -1.37 10.92
C VAL A 359 20.80 -1.20 12.29
N LEU A 360 22.03 -1.68 12.47
CA LEU A 360 22.71 -1.67 13.77
C LEU A 360 23.35 -0.32 14.12
N GLU A 361 23.84 0.41 13.11
CA GLU A 361 24.52 1.68 13.31
C GLU A 361 23.56 2.84 12.95
N ASP A 362 23.66 3.98 13.66
CA ASP A 362 22.86 5.19 13.36
C ASP A 362 23.47 5.94 12.15
N VAL A 363 23.57 5.23 11.03
CA VAL A 363 24.13 5.72 9.76
C VAL A 363 23.00 6.34 8.94
N SER A 364 22.26 7.28 9.53
CA SER A 364 21.08 7.88 8.90
C SER A 364 21.41 8.74 7.67
N ARG A 365 22.70 9.03 7.37
CA ARG A 365 23.12 9.93 6.29
C ARG A 365 24.21 9.44 5.32
N THR A 366 25.06 8.48 5.69
CA THR A 366 26.25 8.14 4.88
C THR A 366 26.13 6.87 4.03
N TYR A 367 25.13 6.01 4.27
CA TYR A 367 25.02 4.72 3.59
C TYR A 367 24.96 4.80 2.05
N TYR A 368 24.25 5.79 1.50
CA TYR A 368 24.21 5.97 0.04
C TYR A 368 25.39 6.79 -0.51
N ARG A 369 26.17 7.45 0.36
CA ARG A 369 27.13 8.49 -0.03
C ARG A 369 28.55 7.96 -0.22
N GLU A 370 28.96 6.92 0.52
CA GLU A 370 30.39 6.61 0.67
C GLU A 370 30.93 5.51 -0.26
N ASP A 371 30.11 4.70 -0.94
CA ASP A 371 30.64 3.48 -1.58
C ASP A 371 30.15 3.21 -3.02
N LYS A 372 30.20 4.23 -3.89
CA LYS A 372 29.85 4.11 -5.32
C LYS A 372 30.63 3.02 -6.07
N ASN A 373 31.84 2.68 -5.60
CA ASN A 373 32.76 1.76 -6.27
C ASN A 373 32.60 0.30 -5.82
N SER A 374 31.77 0.00 -4.82
CA SER A 374 31.60 -1.33 -4.19
C SER A 374 30.18 -1.92 -4.32
N LEU A 375 29.27 -1.22 -5.03
CA LEU A 375 27.85 -1.60 -5.13
C LEU A 375 27.64 -2.92 -5.89
N THR A 376 27.72 -4.01 -5.14
CA THR A 376 27.57 -5.37 -5.66
C THR A 376 26.36 -6.03 -5.03
N PHE A 377 25.70 -6.87 -5.81
CA PHE A 377 24.73 -7.79 -5.25
C PHE A 377 25.40 -8.74 -4.23
N PRO A 378 24.76 -9.07 -3.09
CA PRO A 378 23.37 -8.76 -2.76
C PRO A 378 23.16 -7.48 -1.95
N SER A 379 24.20 -6.69 -1.62
CA SER A 379 24.08 -5.61 -0.64
C SER A 379 23.16 -4.46 -1.04
N HIS A 380 22.79 -4.35 -2.33
CA HIS A 380 21.88 -3.32 -2.83
C HIS A 380 20.79 -3.86 -3.76
N LEU A 381 20.12 -4.95 -3.38
CA LEU A 381 18.98 -5.47 -4.14
C LEU A 381 17.64 -4.89 -3.65
N SER A 382 16.92 -4.21 -4.54
CA SER A 382 15.57 -3.68 -4.29
C SER A 382 14.61 -4.15 -5.39
N LEU A 383 13.77 -5.12 -5.06
CA LEU A 383 12.75 -5.66 -5.97
C LEU A 383 11.35 -5.31 -5.46
N ALA A 384 10.46 -4.96 -6.39
CA ALA A 384 9.07 -4.66 -6.09
C ALA A 384 8.16 -5.40 -7.05
N TYR A 385 7.21 -6.14 -6.50
CA TYR A 385 6.25 -6.93 -7.24
C TYR A 385 4.84 -6.46 -6.93
N THR A 386 4.04 -6.30 -7.98
CA THR A 386 2.61 -6.02 -7.88
C THR A 386 1.82 -7.22 -8.35
N CYS A 387 0.76 -7.57 -7.65
CA CYS A 387 -0.17 -8.61 -8.08
C CYS A 387 -0.82 -8.25 -9.42
N CYS A 388 -1.08 -9.21 -10.30
CA CYS A 388 -1.72 -8.95 -11.59
C CYS A 388 -3.27 -8.99 -11.54
N GLY A 389 -3.87 -9.04 -10.34
CA GLY A 389 -5.32 -8.92 -10.16
C GLY A 389 -6.14 -10.14 -10.64
N ARG A 390 -5.53 -11.33 -10.72
CA ARG A 390 -6.29 -12.58 -10.87
C ARG A 390 -6.67 -13.11 -9.50
N ASN A 391 -7.97 -13.25 -9.27
CA ASN A 391 -8.48 -14.11 -8.21
C ASN A 391 -8.03 -15.56 -8.49
N SER A 392 -7.51 -16.18 -7.44
CA SER A 392 -7.84 -17.49 -6.86
C SER A 392 -9.01 -18.36 -7.40
N LEU A 393 -9.53 -18.13 -8.61
CA LEU A 393 -10.64 -18.88 -9.23
C LEU A 393 -10.25 -19.70 -10.46
N GLU A 394 -9.01 -19.62 -10.95
CA GLU A 394 -8.46 -20.72 -11.76
C GLU A 394 -8.08 -21.86 -10.79
N LYS A 395 -9.09 -22.55 -10.26
CA LYS A 395 -8.92 -23.96 -9.93
C LYS A 395 -8.46 -24.64 -11.22
N GLU A 396 -7.31 -25.28 -11.13
CA GLU A 396 -6.83 -26.36 -11.98
C GLU A 396 -7.84 -26.85 -13.03
N THR A 397 -7.86 -26.26 -14.22
CA THR A 397 -8.36 -26.93 -15.43
C THR A 397 -7.28 -27.85 -16.01
N THR A 398 -6.58 -28.56 -15.14
CA THR A 398 -5.56 -29.55 -15.49
C THR A 398 -5.75 -30.82 -14.66
N THR A 399 -6.94 -31.41 -14.71
CA THR A 399 -7.09 -32.86 -14.56
C THR A 399 -8.26 -33.36 -15.40
N GLY A 400 -7.93 -34.21 -16.38
CA GLY A 400 -8.80 -35.30 -16.78
C GLY A 400 -9.91 -35.00 -17.77
N LYS A 401 -9.55 -34.93 -19.07
CA LYS A 401 -10.32 -35.69 -20.06
C LYS A 401 -10.43 -37.14 -19.57
N LYS A 402 -11.61 -37.57 -19.14
CA LYS A 402 -12.05 -38.95 -19.33
C LYS A 402 -13.48 -38.91 -19.87
N ARG A 403 -13.57 -39.19 -21.19
CA ARG A 403 -14.67 -39.96 -21.74
C ARG A 403 -14.87 -41.20 -20.87
N LEU A 404 -16.11 -41.55 -20.55
CA LEU A 404 -16.71 -42.83 -20.91
C LEU A 404 -18.14 -42.89 -20.37
N LEU A 405 -19.05 -43.16 -21.31
CA LEU A 405 -20.41 -43.69 -21.21
C LEU A 405 -21.48 -42.80 -20.56
#